data_AF-A0A7D9EBJ4-F1
#
_entry.id   AF-A0A7D9EBJ4-F1
#
_cell.length_a   1.000
_cell.length_b   1.000
_cell.length_c   1.000
_cell.angle_alpha   90.00
_cell.angle_beta   90.00
_cell.angle_gamma   90.00
#
_symmetry.space_group_name_H-M   'P 1'
#
loop_
_entity.id
_entity.type
_entity.pdbx_description
1 polymer ?
#
loop_
_entity_poly.entity_id
_entity_poly.type
_entity_poly.pdbx_seq_one_letter_code
_entity_poly.pdbx_strand_id
1 'polypeptide(L)'
;LSHVAIPCCLRLANPNKMELHLFSDASKDAYASVAYLVCQYEDDSPTSRLVASKCRVAPTKAIPRLELMGAILSSRLAQSLLKVLTVDRVIFWTDSQNVCHWVRNHSRQFKPFVANRIAEIQRTTSPEQWRHVPGIQNPADLATRDITIDSVSKRLQKLNVSKAT
;
A
#
# COMPACT_ATOMS: atom_id res chain seq x y z
N LEU A 1 29.39 3.45 -11.18
CA LEU A 1 28.35 3.13 -10.18
C LEU A 1 28.93 2.78 -8.78
N SER A 2 30.23 2.91 -8.55
CA SER A 2 30.95 2.46 -7.35
C SER A 2 30.84 3.36 -6.11
N HIS A 3 30.09 4.47 -6.15
CA HIS A 3 30.02 5.44 -5.05
C HIS A 3 28.59 5.78 -4.60
N VAL A 4 27.61 4.93 -4.87
CA VAL A 4 26.26 5.11 -4.32
C VAL A 4 26.12 4.26 -3.07
N ALA A 5 26.48 4.83 -1.92
CA ALA A 5 26.09 4.28 -0.62
C ALA A 5 24.67 4.77 -0.31
N ILE A 6 23.69 3.88 -0.33
CA ILE A 6 22.35 4.17 0.18
C ILE A 6 22.37 3.80 1.65
N PRO A 7 22.29 4.76 2.59
CA PRO A 7 22.18 4.42 4.01
C PRO A 7 20.95 3.55 4.19
N CYS A 8 21.14 2.29 4.62
CA CYS A 8 20.05 1.34 4.83
C CYS A 8 19.36 1.61 6.18
N CYS A 9 19.03 2.87 6.43
CA CYS A 9 18.34 3.31 7.63
C CYS A 9 16.86 3.43 7.27
N LEU A 10 16.04 2.49 7.72
CA LEU A 10 14.58 2.53 7.56
C LEU A 10 13.97 3.78 8.23
N ARG A 11 14.68 4.34 9.21
CA ARG A 11 14.33 5.54 9.98
C ARG A 11 15.57 6.22 10.55
N LEU A 12 15.44 7.48 10.94
CA LEU A 12 16.40 8.15 11.80
C LEU A 12 16.24 7.66 13.25
N ALA A 13 17.17 8.05 14.14
CA ALA A 13 17.09 7.70 15.54
C ALA A 13 15.83 8.32 16.20
N ASN A 14 15.25 7.59 17.15
CA ASN A 14 14.18 8.07 18.06
C ASN A 14 12.98 8.76 17.36
N PRO A 15 12.21 8.06 16.51
CA PRO A 15 10.93 8.59 16.07
C PRO A 15 9.95 8.67 17.24
N ASN A 16 9.19 9.75 17.30
CA ASN A 16 8.09 9.92 18.25
C ASN A 16 6.90 9.02 17.92
N LYS A 17 6.71 8.76 16.62
CA LYS A 17 5.61 7.95 16.12
C LYS A 17 6.00 7.24 14.83
N MET A 18 5.58 5.98 14.72
CA MET A 18 5.81 5.11 13.57
C MET A 18 4.48 4.56 13.08
N GLU A 19 4.15 4.84 11.82
CA GLU A 19 2.96 4.32 11.16
C GLU A 19 3.36 3.49 9.93
N LEU A 20 2.69 2.36 9.73
CA LEU A 20 2.83 1.52 8.55
C LEU A 20 1.66 1.76 7.61
N HIS A 21 1.93 2.29 6.43
CA HIS A 21 0.94 2.58 5.40
C HIS A 21 1.06 1.58 4.27
N LEU A 22 0.02 0.79 4.04
CA LEU A 22 -0.03 -0.16 2.93
C LEU A 22 -1.02 0.30 1.88
N PHE A 23 -0.57 0.39 0.64
CA PHE A 23 -1.37 0.77 -0.50
C PHE A 23 -1.59 -0.44 -1.38
N SER A 24 -2.84 -0.79 -1.66
CA SER A 24 -3.18 -1.83 -2.64
C SER A 24 -3.77 -1.22 -3.90
N ASP A 25 -3.47 -1.86 -5.02
CA ASP A 25 -4.09 -1.59 -6.30
C ASP A 25 -4.24 -2.89 -7.12
N ALA A 26 -5.09 -2.86 -8.14
CA ALA A 26 -5.21 -3.93 -9.13
C ALA A 26 -5.60 -3.42 -10.52
N SER A 27 -5.02 -4.04 -11.53
CA SER A 27 -5.33 -3.87 -12.95
C SER A 27 -5.80 -5.21 -13.55
N LYS A 28 -5.97 -5.25 -14.88
CA LYS A 28 -6.24 -6.49 -15.61
C LYS A 28 -5.02 -7.42 -15.64
N ASP A 29 -3.83 -6.88 -15.44
CA ASP A 29 -2.56 -7.56 -15.67
C ASP A 29 -1.89 -7.98 -14.36
N ALA A 30 -2.08 -7.20 -13.30
CA ALA A 30 -1.49 -7.48 -12.00
C ALA A 30 -2.30 -6.90 -10.83
N TYR A 31 -2.04 -7.40 -9.63
CA TYR A 31 -2.47 -6.78 -8.39
C TYR A 31 -1.30 -6.71 -7.41
N ALA A 32 -1.21 -5.61 -6.67
CA ALA A 32 -0.03 -5.30 -5.87
C ALA A 32 -0.38 -4.66 -4.53
N SER A 33 0.62 -4.71 -3.64
CA SER A 33 0.65 -3.99 -2.37
C SER A 33 2.01 -3.36 -2.16
N VAL A 34 2.03 -2.13 -1.67
CA VAL A 34 3.25 -1.35 -1.42
C VAL A 34 3.17 -0.81 0.01
N ALA A 35 4.19 -1.06 0.82
CA ALA A 35 4.24 -0.69 2.23
C ALA A 35 5.27 0.41 2.48
N TYR A 36 4.82 1.53 3.04
CA TYR A 36 5.66 2.63 3.49
C TYR A 36 5.68 2.68 5.01
N LEU A 37 6.86 2.83 5.58
CA LEU A 37 7.03 3.23 6.97
C LEU A 37 7.10 4.75 7.03
N VAL A 38 6.20 5.35 7.81
CA VAL A 38 6.13 6.79 8.04
C VAL A 38 6.54 7.05 9.49
N CYS A 39 7.59 7.83 9.67
CA CYS A 39 8.08 8.21 10.99
C CYS A 39 7.92 9.71 11.20
N GLN A 40 7.41 10.10 12.36
CA GLN A 40 7.39 11.47 12.85
C GLN A 40 8.47 11.64 13.92
N TYR A 41 9.12 12.80 13.95
CA TYR A 41 10.20 13.13 14.88
C TYR A 41 9.85 14.43 15.62
N GLU A 42 10.64 14.79 16.62
CA GLU A 42 10.43 16.01 17.43
C GLU A 42 10.53 17.31 16.63
N ASP A 43 11.28 17.31 15.53
CA ASP A 43 11.42 18.46 14.64
C ASP A 43 10.28 18.60 13.60
N ASP A 44 9.21 17.82 13.76
CA ASP A 44 8.06 17.75 12.85
C ASP A 44 8.43 17.45 11.38
N SER A 45 9.58 16.83 11.11
CA SER A 45 9.98 16.43 9.76
C SER A 45 9.57 14.98 9.43
N PRO A 46 8.36 14.70 8.90
CA PRO A 46 7.96 13.33 8.63
C PRO A 46 8.84 12.72 7.54
N THR A 47 9.36 11.52 7.79
CA THR A 47 10.04 10.72 6.76
C THR A 47 9.15 9.57 6.32
N SER A 48 9.03 9.34 5.02
CA SER A 48 8.43 8.14 4.46
C SER A 48 9.46 7.31 3.71
N ARG A 49 9.48 6.00 3.97
CA ARG A 49 10.39 5.04 3.32
C ARG A 49 9.61 3.83 2.84
N LEU A 50 9.84 3.44 1.59
CA LEU A 50 9.34 2.17 1.06
C LEU A 50 10.07 1.04 1.79
N VAL A 51 9.33 0.19 2.50
CA VAL A 51 9.91 -0.92 3.28
C VAL A 51 9.68 -2.28 2.63
N ALA A 52 8.61 -2.42 1.85
CA ALA A 52 8.35 -3.61 1.06
C ALA A 52 7.36 -3.33 -0.06
N SER A 53 7.42 -4.13 -1.12
CA SER A 53 6.37 -4.22 -2.13
C SER A 53 6.15 -5.68 -2.50
N LYS A 54 4.94 -6.00 -2.96
CA LYS A 54 4.58 -7.32 -3.44
C LYS A 54 3.60 -7.19 -4.58
N CYS A 55 3.91 -7.81 -5.71
CA CYS A 55 3.08 -7.83 -6.90
C CYS A 55 2.80 -9.28 -7.32
N ARG A 56 1.65 -9.52 -7.97
CA ARG A 56 1.25 -10.81 -8.54
C ARG A 56 0.54 -10.59 -9.87
N VAL A 57 0.86 -11.44 -10.85
CA VAL A 57 0.14 -11.48 -12.13
C VAL A 57 -1.33 -11.78 -11.89
N ALA A 58 -2.19 -11.01 -12.56
CA ALA A 58 -3.63 -11.14 -12.42
C ALA A 58 -4.12 -12.41 -13.14
N PRO A 59 -4.83 -13.31 -12.44
CA PRO A 59 -5.58 -14.36 -13.10
C PRO A 59 -6.81 -13.77 -13.80
N THR A 60 -7.35 -14.48 -14.79
CA THR A 60 -8.59 -14.09 -15.51
C THR A 60 -9.79 -13.99 -14.55
N LYS A 61 -10.01 -12.80 -14.00
CA LYS A 61 -11.07 -12.46 -13.04
C LYS A 61 -11.54 -11.02 -13.30
N ALA A 62 -12.76 -10.70 -12.86
CA ALA A 62 -13.26 -9.34 -12.92
C ALA A 62 -12.46 -8.40 -12.00
N ILE A 63 -12.30 -7.13 -12.42
CA ILE A 63 -11.50 -6.12 -11.72
C ILE A 63 -11.83 -5.99 -10.23
N PRO A 64 -13.11 -5.91 -9.79
CA PRO A 64 -13.41 -5.80 -8.36
C PRO A 64 -12.89 -6.98 -7.53
N ARG A 65 -12.82 -8.18 -8.11
CA ARG A 65 -12.22 -9.33 -7.42
C ARG A 65 -10.70 -9.22 -7.33
N LEU A 66 -10.04 -8.61 -8.33
CA LEU A 66 -8.60 -8.38 -8.31
C LEU A 66 -8.25 -7.28 -7.30
N GLU A 67 -9.03 -6.21 -7.21
CA GLU A 67 -8.90 -5.17 -6.19
C GLU A 67 -8.96 -5.79 -4.77
N LEU A 68 -9.94 -6.67 -4.53
CA LEU A 68 -10.05 -7.41 -3.26
C LEU A 68 -8.83 -8.34 -3.01
N MET A 69 -8.27 -8.94 -4.07
CA MET A 69 -7.05 -9.73 -3.94
C MET A 69 -5.83 -8.87 -3.60
N GLY A 70 -5.76 -7.63 -4.11
CA GLY A 70 -4.78 -6.62 -3.71
C GLY A 70 -4.89 -6.28 -2.22
N ALA A 71 -6.11 -6.08 -1.72
CA ALA A 71 -6.36 -5.85 -0.30
C ALA A 71 -5.88 -7.02 0.60
N ILE A 72 -6.14 -8.27 0.19
CA ILE A 72 -5.61 -9.45 0.91
C ILE A 72 -4.08 -9.45 0.89
N LEU A 73 -3.49 -9.12 -0.25
CA LEU A 73 -2.04 -9.05 -0.37
C LEU A 73 -1.46 -8.04 0.62
N SER A 74 -2.10 -6.87 0.78
CA SER A 74 -1.75 -5.89 1.81
C SER A 74 -1.87 -6.46 3.22
N SER A 75 -3.01 -7.06 3.59
CA SER A 75 -3.21 -7.64 4.92
C SER A 75 -2.12 -8.68 5.27
N ARG A 76 -1.78 -9.56 4.33
CA ARG A 76 -0.72 -10.57 4.50
C ARG A 76 0.68 -9.96 4.57
N LEU A 77 0.94 -8.92 3.77
CA LEU A 77 2.21 -8.19 3.81
C LEU A 77 2.40 -7.50 5.15
N ALA A 78 1.36 -6.84 5.67
CA ALA A 78 1.38 -6.23 7.01
C ALA A 78 1.71 -7.26 8.09
N GLN A 79 1.03 -8.42 8.11
CA GLN A 79 1.35 -9.50 9.06
C GLN A 79 2.81 -9.96 9.02
N SER A 80 3.43 -9.93 7.83
CA SER A 80 4.84 -10.31 7.68
C SER A 80 5.76 -9.23 8.23
N LEU A 81 5.45 -7.96 7.96
CA LEU A 81 6.24 -6.81 8.43
C LEU A 81 6.12 -6.60 9.94
N LEU A 82 4.93 -6.79 10.52
CA LEU A 82 4.69 -6.64 11.96
C LEU A 82 5.39 -7.70 12.82
N LYS A 83 5.95 -8.76 12.22
CA LYS A 83 6.83 -9.71 12.92
C LYS A 83 8.23 -9.15 13.17
N VAL A 84 8.64 -8.15 12.40
CA VAL A 84 9.99 -7.58 12.42
C VAL A 84 10.01 -6.07 12.71
N LEU A 85 8.87 -5.39 12.55
CA LEU A 85 8.69 -3.97 12.82
C LEU A 85 7.67 -3.78 13.95
N THR A 86 8.01 -2.91 14.91
CA THR A 86 7.05 -2.37 15.88
C THR A 86 6.61 -0.99 15.40
N VAL A 87 5.29 -0.79 15.30
CA VAL A 87 4.67 0.47 14.84
C VAL A 87 3.45 0.79 15.69
N ASP A 88 3.13 2.06 15.83
CA ASP A 88 1.98 2.55 16.61
C ASP A 88 0.65 2.36 15.89
N ARG A 89 0.69 2.40 14.55
CA ARG A 89 -0.51 2.32 13.72
C ARG A 89 -0.23 1.65 12.39
N VAL A 90 -1.22 0.90 11.90
CA VAL A 90 -1.23 0.36 10.53
C VAL A 90 -2.45 0.91 9.82
N ILE A 91 -2.26 1.42 8.61
CA ILE A 91 -3.30 2.01 7.76
C ILE A 91 -3.26 1.33 6.39
N PHE A 92 -4.41 0.86 5.93
CA PHE A 92 -4.59 0.24 4.62
C PHE A 92 -5.32 1.21 3.69
N TRP A 93 -4.76 1.43 2.51
CA TRP A 93 -5.24 2.34 1.51
C TRP A 93 -5.60 1.57 0.23
N THR A 94 -6.76 1.91 -0.35
CA THR A 94 -7.19 1.42 -1.66
C THR A 94 -7.98 2.52 -2.36
N ASP A 95 -7.93 2.57 -3.68
CA ASP A 95 -8.76 3.41 -4.53
C ASP A 95 -10.07 2.74 -4.96
N SER A 96 -10.27 1.47 -4.59
CA SER A 96 -11.51 0.75 -4.82
C SER A 96 -12.53 1.05 -3.73
N GLN A 97 -13.56 1.83 -4.09
CA GLN A 97 -14.72 2.04 -3.23
C GLN A 97 -15.43 0.72 -2.89
N ASN A 98 -15.44 -0.25 -3.82
CA ASN A 98 -16.00 -1.58 -3.58
C ASN A 98 -15.28 -2.29 -2.43
N VAL A 99 -13.95 -2.31 -2.47
CA VAL A 99 -13.14 -2.91 -1.39
C VAL A 99 -13.36 -2.19 -0.07
N CYS A 100 -13.33 -0.86 -0.04
CA CYS A 100 -13.62 -0.10 1.18
C CYS A 100 -15.00 -0.45 1.75
N HIS A 101 -16.03 -0.50 0.91
CA HIS A 101 -17.39 -0.86 1.32
C HIS A 101 -17.44 -2.30 1.87
N TRP A 102 -16.86 -3.26 1.14
CA TRP A 102 -16.84 -4.66 1.52
C TRP A 102 -16.14 -4.93 2.85
N VAL A 103 -14.96 -4.35 3.07
CA VAL A 103 -14.18 -4.57 4.30
C VAL A 103 -14.87 -3.97 5.53
N ARG A 104 -15.64 -2.90 5.36
CA ARG A 104 -16.38 -2.24 6.45
C ARG A 104 -17.69 -2.92 6.83
N ASN A 105 -18.19 -3.84 6.02
CA ASN A 105 -19.45 -4.53 6.25
C ASN A 105 -19.24 -5.99 6.66
N HIS A 106 -20.28 -6.63 7.19
CA HIS A 106 -20.21 -8.03 7.58
C HIS A 106 -20.04 -8.94 6.37
N SER A 107 -18.97 -9.73 6.37
CA SER A 107 -18.61 -10.64 5.26
C SER A 107 -19.73 -11.58 4.81
N ARG A 108 -20.59 -12.04 5.73
CA ARG A 108 -21.71 -12.98 5.47
C ARG A 108 -22.77 -12.43 4.52
N GLN A 109 -22.81 -11.12 4.28
CA GLN A 109 -23.77 -10.49 3.37
C GLN A 109 -23.40 -10.67 1.89
N PHE A 110 -22.18 -11.12 1.59
CA PHE A 110 -21.66 -11.20 0.22
C PHE A 110 -21.60 -12.64 -0.31
N LYS A 111 -21.45 -12.76 -1.64
CA LYS A 111 -21.25 -14.05 -2.30
C LYS A 111 -19.99 -14.75 -1.75
N PRO A 112 -19.94 -16.11 -1.73
CA PRO A 112 -18.90 -16.87 -1.03
C PRO A 112 -17.46 -16.46 -1.33
N PHE A 113 -17.14 -16.13 -2.59
CA PHE A 113 -15.80 -15.62 -2.93
C PHE A 113 -15.47 -14.36 -2.12
N VAL A 114 -16.29 -13.33 -2.22
CA VAL A 114 -16.07 -12.04 -1.56
C VAL A 114 -16.11 -12.20 -0.03
N ALA A 115 -17.11 -12.93 0.48
CA ALA A 115 -17.27 -13.20 1.92
C ALA A 115 -16.02 -13.83 2.55
N ASN A 116 -15.48 -14.90 1.93
CA ASN A 116 -14.32 -15.62 2.47
C ASN A 116 -13.06 -14.74 2.49
N ARG A 117 -12.88 -13.88 1.49
CA ARG A 117 -11.73 -12.97 1.41
C ARG A 117 -11.84 -11.82 2.41
N ILE A 118 -13.04 -11.27 2.60
CA ILE A 118 -13.29 -10.26 3.64
C ILE A 118 -13.08 -10.85 5.02
N ALA A 119 -13.58 -12.07 5.28
CA ALA A 119 -13.39 -12.75 6.56
C ALA A 119 -11.90 -12.95 6.88
N GLU A 120 -11.08 -13.26 5.88
CA GLU A 120 -9.62 -13.35 6.04
C GLU A 120 -9.01 -11.98 6.44
N ILE A 121 -9.39 -10.90 5.76
CA ILE A 121 -8.94 -9.54 6.07
C ILE A 121 -9.35 -9.14 7.49
N GLN A 122 -10.61 -9.33 7.84
CA GLN A 122 -11.19 -8.97 9.14
C GLN A 122 -10.63 -9.80 10.31
N ARG A 123 -10.07 -10.98 10.04
CA ARG A 123 -9.38 -11.79 11.07
C ARG A 123 -8.07 -11.16 11.54
N THR A 124 -7.46 -10.27 10.74
CA THR A 124 -6.09 -9.77 10.98
C THR A 124 -5.96 -8.26 10.89
N THR A 125 -7.04 -7.57 10.58
CA THR A 125 -7.14 -6.12 10.51
C THR A 125 -8.51 -5.69 10.99
N SER A 126 -8.63 -4.46 11.49
CA SER A 126 -9.91 -3.85 11.86
C SER A 126 -10.44 -2.96 10.74
N PRO A 127 -11.77 -2.90 10.51
CA PRO A 127 -12.38 -2.05 9.47
C PRO A 127 -11.94 -0.58 9.49
N GLU A 128 -11.65 -0.04 10.66
CA GLU A 128 -11.26 1.37 10.90
C GLU A 128 -9.86 1.68 10.36
N GLN A 129 -9.04 0.64 10.12
CA GLN A 129 -7.72 0.78 9.52
C GLN A 129 -7.79 1.02 8.01
N TRP A 130 -8.93 0.76 7.37
CA TRP A 130 -9.11 0.82 5.93
C TRP A 130 -9.64 2.17 5.46
N ARG A 131 -8.93 2.79 4.53
CA ARG A 131 -9.19 4.14 4.00
C ARG A 131 -9.18 4.13 2.48
N HIS A 132 -9.97 5.04 1.92
CA HIS A 132 -9.96 5.30 0.49
C HIS A 132 -8.87 6.32 0.15
N VAL A 133 -8.16 6.10 -0.95
CA VAL A 133 -7.22 7.07 -1.55
C VAL A 133 -7.56 7.26 -3.03
N PRO A 134 -7.54 8.47 -3.61
CA PRO A 134 -7.72 8.63 -5.05
C PRO A 134 -6.63 7.88 -5.82
N GLY A 135 -6.98 7.20 -6.92
CA GLY A 135 -6.01 6.39 -7.70
C GLY A 135 -4.77 7.16 -8.18
N ILE A 136 -4.90 8.46 -8.49
CA ILE A 136 -3.76 9.32 -8.88
C ILE A 136 -2.73 9.46 -7.74
N GLN A 137 -3.17 9.36 -6.49
CA GLN A 137 -2.34 9.44 -5.29
C GLN A 137 -1.98 8.05 -4.73
N ASN A 138 -2.38 6.96 -5.42
CA ASN A 138 -2.10 5.60 -5.01
C ASN A 138 -0.71 5.17 -5.55
N PRO A 139 0.32 5.02 -4.70
CA PRO A 139 1.64 4.61 -5.15
C PRO A 139 1.68 3.17 -5.67
N ALA A 140 0.69 2.33 -5.34
CA ALA A 140 0.62 0.95 -5.83
C ALA A 140 0.23 0.86 -7.32
N ASP A 141 -0.32 1.94 -7.89
CA ASP A 141 -0.60 2.07 -9.34
C ASP A 141 0.64 1.80 -10.21
N LEU A 142 1.81 2.20 -9.71
CA LEU A 142 3.09 1.97 -10.37
C LEU A 142 3.47 0.48 -10.47
N ALA A 143 2.95 -0.34 -9.55
CA ALA A 143 3.26 -1.76 -9.48
C ALA A 143 2.26 -2.64 -10.25
N THR A 144 1.15 -2.07 -10.71
CA THR A 144 0.02 -2.77 -11.35
C THR A 144 -0.18 -2.36 -12.81
N ARG A 145 0.30 -1.19 -13.21
CA ARG A 145 0.22 -0.69 -14.58
C ARG A 145 1.59 -0.72 -15.24
N ASP A 146 1.61 -1.04 -16.53
CA ASP A 146 2.81 -0.96 -17.34
C ASP A 146 3.30 0.49 -17.37
N ILE A 147 4.42 0.71 -16.68
CA ILE A 147 5.12 1.97 -16.73
C ILE A 147 5.99 1.94 -17.99
N THR A 148 5.61 2.71 -19.01
CA THR A 148 6.54 3.06 -20.09
C THR A 148 7.63 3.99 -19.55
N ILE A 149 8.86 3.84 -20.05
CA ILE A 149 10.03 4.66 -19.63
C ILE A 149 9.73 6.16 -19.72
N ASP A 150 8.98 6.58 -20.74
CA ASP A 150 8.56 7.98 -20.93
C ASP A 150 7.65 8.50 -19.81
N SER A 151 6.80 7.64 -19.25
CA SER A 151 5.92 8.00 -18.14
C SER A 151 6.68 8.19 -16.83
N VAL A 152 7.77 7.42 -16.61
CA VAL A 152 8.70 7.61 -15.48
C VAL A 152 9.40 8.94 -15.59
N SER A 153 9.99 9.22 -16.75
CA SER A 153 10.77 10.43 -17.00
C SER A 153 9.95 11.69 -16.75
N LYS A 154 8.70 11.74 -17.22
CA LYS A 154 7.78 12.87 -16.99
C LYS A 154 7.37 13.03 -15.52
N ARG A 155 7.23 11.93 -14.76
CA ARG A 155 6.89 11.98 -13.32
C ARG A 155 8.08 12.39 -12.44
N LEU A 156 9.29 11.93 -12.77
CA LEU A 156 10.52 12.32 -12.06
C LEU A 156 10.84 13.81 -12.27
N GLN A 157 10.62 14.34 -13.47
CA GLN A 157 10.76 15.77 -13.74
C GLN A 157 9.79 16.61 -12.89
N LYS A 158 8.53 16.19 -12.73
CA LYS A 158 7.56 16.88 -11.87
C LYS A 158 7.93 16.88 -10.39
N LEU A 159 8.49 15.78 -9.88
CA LEU A 159 8.96 15.68 -8.48
C LEU A 159 10.18 16.58 -8.20
N ASN A 160 11.03 16.82 -9.20
CA ASN A 160 12.18 17.72 -9.07
C ASN A 160 11.79 19.21 -9.17
N VAL A 161 10.66 19.54 -9.81
CA VAL A 161 10.17 20.91 -9.90
C VAL A 161 9.44 21.34 -8.61
N SER A 162 8.78 20.42 -7.90
CA SER A 162 8.10 20.74 -6.62
C SER A 162 9.03 20.84 -5.40
N LYS A 163 10.35 20.64 -5.54
CA LYS A 163 11.35 20.89 -4.50
C LYS A 163 12.07 22.24 -4.64
N ALA A 164 11.67 23.06 -5.62
CA ALA A 164 12.32 24.32 -5.95
C ALA A 164 11.45 25.57 -5.67
N THR A 165 10.37 25.42 -4.90
CA THR A 165 9.52 26.53 -4.43
C THR A 165 9.28 26.38 -2.94
#